data_AF-A0A5J5QH45-F1
#
_entry.id   AF-A0A5J5QH45-F1
#
_cell.length_a   1.000
_cell.length_b   1.000
_cell.length_c   1.000
_cell.angle_alpha   90.00
_cell.angle_beta   90.00
_cell.angle_gamma   90.00
#
_symmetry.space_group_name_H-M   'P 1'
#
loop_
_entity.id
_entity.type
_entity.pdbx_description
1 polymer ?
#
loop_
_entity_poly.entity_id
_entity_poly.type
_entity_poly.pdbx_seq_one_letter_code
_entity_poly.pdbx_strand_id
1 'polypeptide(L)'
;MKGFWRPFARLGGARSYSVLSNDQLRINGVKDVIAVASGKGGVGKSTTAVNLAVALANKCGLKVGVLDADVYGPSVPTMMNIHQKPEVNNDMKMIPIENYGVKCMSMGFLVDKDAPIVWRGPMVMSALQKMSREVAWGVLDILVVDMPPGTGDAQLTMSQKLQLSGALIVSTPQDVALIDARRGVRMFSKVQVPCMAALKDIG
;
A
#
# COMPACT_ATOMS: atom_id res chain seq x y z
N MET A 1 23.93 37.46 -11.90
CA MET A 1 23.76 36.03 -11.60
C MET A 1 22.36 35.82 -11.04
N LYS A 2 21.42 35.39 -11.88
CA LYS A 2 20.00 35.19 -11.54
C LYS A 2 19.62 33.76 -11.93
N GLY A 3 18.85 33.08 -11.08
CA GLY A 3 17.99 31.98 -11.51
C GLY A 3 18.22 30.64 -10.80
N PHE A 4 17.54 30.43 -9.67
CA PHE A 4 17.21 29.08 -9.21
C PHE A 4 15.89 29.07 -8.41
N TRP A 5 14.81 29.58 -8.99
CA TRP A 5 13.45 29.31 -8.53
C TRP A 5 12.56 29.20 -9.77
N ARG A 6 12.04 28.00 -10.04
CA ARG A 6 10.96 27.78 -11.02
C ARG A 6 9.69 27.43 -10.24
N PRO A 7 8.56 28.11 -10.50
CA PRO A 7 7.32 27.88 -9.78
C PRO A 7 6.64 26.60 -10.23
N PHE A 8 6.07 25.87 -9.26
CA PHE A 8 5.09 24.79 -9.45
C PHE A 8 3.84 25.37 -10.13
N ALA A 9 3.84 25.41 -11.45
CA ALA A 9 2.65 25.74 -12.23
C ALA A 9 2.79 25.16 -13.64
N ARG A 10 2.33 23.91 -13.81
CA ARG A 10 1.79 23.33 -15.06
C ARG A 10 1.55 21.83 -14.87
N LEU A 11 0.41 21.49 -14.29
CA LEU A 11 -0.26 20.19 -14.47
C LEU A 11 -1.71 20.44 -14.93
N GLY A 12 -1.85 21.32 -15.92
CA GLY A 12 -3.02 21.42 -16.78
C GLY A 12 -2.61 20.90 -18.16
N GLY A 13 -2.47 19.58 -18.28
CA GLY A 13 -2.17 18.92 -19.53
C GLY A 13 -3.19 17.80 -19.70
N ALA A 14 -4.01 17.92 -20.75
CA ALA A 14 -5.03 16.95 -21.11
C ALA A 14 -4.48 15.51 -21.01
N ARG A 15 -5.06 14.71 -20.11
CA ARG A 15 -4.84 13.27 -20.05
C ARG A 15 -5.34 12.68 -21.35
N SER A 16 -4.42 12.41 -22.27
CA SER A 16 -4.77 11.76 -23.52
C SER A 16 -3.79 10.64 -23.81
N TYR A 17 -4.41 9.50 -24.09
CA TYR A 17 -3.89 8.27 -24.67
C TYR A 17 -3.10 7.33 -23.74
N SER A 18 -3.30 6.02 -23.74
CA SER A 18 -4.33 5.11 -24.30
C SER A 18 -3.90 3.71 -23.88
N VAL A 19 -4.83 2.90 -23.38
CA VAL A 19 -4.66 1.47 -23.03
C VAL A 19 -3.76 1.21 -21.81
N LEU A 20 -4.16 1.72 -20.63
CA LEU A 20 -3.98 0.91 -19.43
C LEU A 20 -4.93 -0.29 -19.57
N SER A 21 -4.44 -1.50 -19.27
CA SER A 21 -5.25 -2.71 -19.31
C SER A 21 -6.60 -2.47 -18.63
N ASN A 22 -7.68 -2.94 -19.25
CA ASN A 22 -9.06 -2.83 -18.77
C ASN A 22 -9.33 -3.63 -17.47
N ASP A 23 -8.27 -3.96 -16.72
CA ASP A 23 -8.24 -4.95 -15.63
C ASP A 23 -7.60 -4.38 -14.33
N GLN A 24 -7.22 -3.09 -14.33
CA GLN A 24 -6.84 -2.39 -13.09
C GLN A 24 -8.10 -2.11 -12.25
N LEU A 25 -8.11 -2.65 -11.05
CA LEU A 25 -9.18 -2.50 -10.10
C LEU A 25 -9.17 -1.09 -9.49
N ARG A 26 -10.31 -0.40 -9.65
CA ARG A 26 -10.69 0.68 -8.75
C ARG A 26 -11.35 0.08 -7.51
N ILE A 27 -10.79 0.33 -6.34
CA ILE A 27 -11.43 -0.04 -5.09
C ILE A 27 -12.63 0.89 -4.90
N ASN A 28 -13.82 0.32 -4.83
CA ASN A 28 -15.06 1.08 -4.81
C ASN A 28 -15.11 1.98 -3.56
N GLY A 29 -15.45 3.26 -3.75
CA GLY A 29 -15.52 4.26 -2.68
C GLY A 29 -14.18 4.86 -2.24
N VAL A 30 -13.05 4.46 -2.82
CA VAL A 30 -11.71 5.00 -2.50
C VAL A 30 -11.28 6.01 -3.58
N LYS A 31 -10.95 7.24 -3.18
CA LYS A 31 -10.52 8.29 -4.14
C LYS A 31 -9.07 8.08 -4.61
N ASP A 32 -8.13 7.93 -3.68
CA ASP A 32 -6.71 7.76 -3.97
C ASP A 32 -6.12 6.54 -3.26
N VAL A 33 -5.21 5.84 -3.96
CA VAL A 33 -4.49 4.69 -3.41
C VAL A 33 -2.99 4.98 -3.44
N ILE A 34 -2.34 4.98 -2.27
CA ILE A 34 -0.91 5.25 -2.13
C ILE A 34 -0.21 3.96 -1.73
N ALA A 35 0.71 3.47 -2.57
CA ALA A 35 1.53 2.32 -2.23
C ALA A 35 2.73 2.75 -1.37
N VAL A 36 3.00 2.03 -0.29
CA VAL A 36 4.23 2.14 0.51
C VAL A 36 5.04 0.88 0.28
N ALA A 37 6.19 1.01 -0.36
CA ALA A 37 6.99 -0.12 -0.80
C ALA A 37 8.45 0.02 -0.35
N SER A 38 9.16 -1.10 -0.31
CA SER A 38 10.59 -1.12 -0.02
C SER A 38 11.31 -2.13 -0.89
N GLY A 39 12.58 -1.88 -1.15
CA GLY A 39 13.42 -2.81 -1.91
C GLY A 39 13.84 -4.06 -1.13
N LYS A 40 13.76 -4.02 0.21
CA LYS A 40 14.11 -5.12 1.10
C LYS A 40 13.16 -5.13 2.32
N GLY A 41 13.01 -6.28 2.97
CA GLY A 41 12.34 -6.39 4.27
C GLY A 41 13.15 -5.74 5.39
N GLY A 42 12.46 -5.29 6.45
CA GLY A 42 13.10 -4.77 7.67
C GLY A 42 13.56 -3.30 7.63
N VAL A 43 13.09 -2.50 6.66
CA VAL A 43 13.49 -1.07 6.52
C VAL A 43 12.48 -0.07 7.10
N GLY A 44 11.53 -0.53 7.93
CA GLY A 44 10.50 0.36 8.49
C GLY A 44 9.32 0.67 7.55
N LYS A 45 9.10 -0.14 6.51
CA LYS A 45 8.00 0.02 5.53
C LYS A 45 6.61 0.07 6.19
N SER A 46 6.26 -0.95 6.96
CA SER A 46 4.96 -1.05 7.66
C SER A 46 4.80 0.07 8.69
N THR A 47 5.88 0.39 9.41
CA THR A 47 5.92 1.54 10.34
C THR A 47 5.61 2.84 9.65
N THR A 48 6.22 3.08 8.48
CA THR A 48 5.95 4.26 7.67
C THR A 48 4.51 4.27 7.17
N ALA A 49 4.00 3.14 6.68
CA ALA A 49 2.62 3.04 6.17
C ALA A 49 1.57 3.36 7.25
N VAL A 50 1.70 2.76 8.44
CA VAL A 50 0.78 3.00 9.57
C VAL A 50 0.87 4.45 10.04
N ASN A 51 2.08 4.97 10.27
CA ASN A 51 2.22 6.36 10.73
C ASN A 51 1.72 7.37 9.70
N LEU A 52 1.95 7.13 8.41
CA LEU A 52 1.38 7.95 7.34
C LEU A 52 -0.15 7.94 7.39
N ALA A 53 -0.77 6.75 7.48
CA ALA A 53 -2.21 6.62 7.51
C ALA A 53 -2.83 7.34 8.73
N VAL A 54 -2.25 7.13 9.91
CA VAL A 54 -2.69 7.76 11.17
C VAL A 54 -2.48 9.27 11.13
N ALA A 55 -1.38 9.77 10.55
CA ALA A 55 -1.14 11.20 10.40
C ALA A 55 -2.14 11.84 9.43
N LEU A 56 -2.41 11.22 8.29
CA LEU A 56 -3.41 11.71 7.32
C LEU A 56 -4.82 11.77 7.94
N ALA A 57 -5.19 10.76 8.73
CA ALA A 57 -6.48 10.77 9.43
C ALA A 57 -6.54 11.88 10.49
N ASN A 58 -5.57 11.91 11.40
CA ASN A 58 -5.67 12.72 12.61
C ASN A 58 -5.15 14.15 12.46
N LYS A 59 -4.24 14.42 11.51
CA LYS A 59 -3.67 15.75 11.28
C LYS A 59 -4.29 16.46 10.08
N CYS A 60 -4.75 15.71 9.07
CA CYS A 60 -5.38 16.27 7.89
C CYS A 60 -6.91 16.08 7.86
N GLY A 61 -7.48 15.32 8.80
CA GLY A 61 -8.93 15.09 8.88
C GLY A 61 -9.49 14.24 7.74
N LEU A 62 -8.65 13.44 7.08
CA LEU A 62 -9.05 12.62 5.94
C LEU A 62 -9.68 11.29 6.38
N LYS A 63 -10.56 10.73 5.57
CA LYS A 63 -11.04 9.35 5.75
C LYS A 63 -10.00 8.40 5.20
N VAL A 64 -9.30 7.69 6.08
CA VAL A 64 -8.14 6.88 5.69
C VAL A 64 -8.35 5.39 5.99
N GLY A 65 -7.90 4.56 5.07
CA GLY A 65 -7.70 3.14 5.29
C GLY A 65 -6.22 2.74 5.19
N VAL A 66 -5.87 1.63 5.82
CA VAL A 66 -4.60 0.93 5.63
C VAL A 66 -4.86 -0.53 5.24
N LEU A 67 -4.23 -0.96 4.14
CA LEU A 67 -4.24 -2.35 3.68
C LEU A 67 -2.83 -2.93 3.81
N ASP A 68 -2.68 -3.92 4.67
CA ASP A 68 -1.44 -4.69 4.81
C ASP A 68 -1.46 -5.92 3.90
N ALA A 69 -0.64 -5.85 2.86
CA ALA A 69 -0.47 -6.89 1.86
C ALA A 69 0.77 -7.76 2.13
N ASP A 70 1.47 -7.59 3.26
CA ASP A 70 2.62 -8.42 3.60
C ASP A 70 2.17 -9.76 4.19
N VAL A 71 2.41 -10.83 3.43
CA VAL A 71 1.90 -12.17 3.74
C VAL A 71 2.81 -12.92 4.72
N TYR A 72 4.12 -12.63 4.67
CA TYR A 72 5.13 -13.42 5.38
C TYR A 72 5.53 -12.82 6.71
N GLY A 73 5.16 -11.56 6.96
CA GLY A 73 5.40 -10.87 8.22
C GLY A 73 4.45 -9.72 8.45
N PRO A 74 3.11 -9.96 8.46
CA PRO A 74 2.14 -8.90 8.69
C PRO A 74 2.37 -8.31 10.08
N SER A 75 2.77 -7.03 10.12
CA SER A 75 3.04 -6.31 11.36
C SER A 75 1.95 -5.29 11.69
N VAL A 76 1.14 -4.92 10.70
CA VAL A 76 0.11 -3.89 10.83
C VAL A 76 -0.95 -4.22 11.90
N PRO A 77 -1.46 -5.46 12.05
CA PRO A 77 -2.38 -5.81 13.14
C PRO A 77 -1.85 -5.42 14.53
N THR A 78 -0.58 -5.75 14.79
CA THR A 78 0.09 -5.41 16.05
C THR A 78 0.27 -3.91 16.20
N MET A 79 0.74 -3.23 15.14
CA MET A 79 0.93 -1.77 15.16
C MET A 79 -0.37 -0.98 15.33
N MET A 80 -1.47 -1.52 14.80
CA MET A 80 -2.82 -0.95 14.95
C MET A 80 -3.51 -1.42 16.23
N ASN A 81 -2.84 -2.19 17.10
CA ASN A 81 -3.40 -2.78 18.33
C ASN A 81 -4.75 -3.51 18.09
N ILE A 82 -4.81 -4.34 17.05
CA ILE A 82 -5.99 -5.12 16.66
C ILE A 82 -5.74 -6.60 16.92
N HIS A 83 -6.63 -7.21 17.72
CA HIS A 83 -6.54 -8.63 18.10
C HIS A 83 -7.70 -9.48 17.59
N GLN A 84 -8.76 -8.85 17.08
CA GLN A 84 -9.94 -9.51 16.53
C GLN A 84 -9.79 -9.78 15.02
N LYS A 85 -10.59 -10.72 14.51
CA LYS A 85 -10.71 -11.00 13.07
C LYS A 85 -11.82 -10.13 12.45
N PRO A 86 -11.71 -9.75 11.17
CA PRO A 86 -12.76 -9.00 10.49
C PRO A 86 -14.01 -9.87 10.32
N GLU A 87 -15.16 -9.27 10.59
CA GLU A 87 -16.46 -9.87 10.26
C GLU A 87 -16.72 -9.79 8.75
N VAL A 88 -17.66 -10.60 8.29
CA VAL A 88 -18.13 -10.58 6.89
C VAL A 88 -19.58 -10.09 6.88
N ASN A 89 -19.87 -9.11 6.03
CA ASN A 89 -21.22 -8.57 5.90
C ASN A 89 -22.11 -9.45 5.00
N ASN A 90 -23.39 -9.09 4.85
CA ASN A 90 -24.36 -9.82 4.02
C ASN A 90 -23.99 -9.86 2.52
N ASP A 91 -23.14 -8.94 2.05
CA ASP A 91 -22.62 -8.91 0.67
C ASP A 91 -21.35 -9.75 0.50
N MET A 92 -21.02 -10.61 1.48
CA MET A 92 -19.82 -11.42 1.52
C MET A 92 -18.51 -10.61 1.52
N LYS A 93 -18.55 -9.35 1.95
CA LYS A 93 -17.37 -8.48 2.06
C LYS A 93 -16.85 -8.44 3.49
N MET A 94 -15.53 -8.49 3.63
CA MET A 94 -14.85 -8.31 4.90
C MET A 94 -14.98 -6.86 5.36
N ILE A 95 -15.42 -6.67 6.61
CA ILE A 95 -15.52 -5.35 7.23
C ILE A 95 -14.15 -5.00 7.82
N PRO A 96 -13.48 -3.92 7.35
CA PRO A 96 -12.21 -3.51 7.93
C PRO A 96 -12.40 -3.06 9.37
N ILE A 97 -11.43 -3.39 10.23
CA ILE A 97 -11.47 -3.06 11.66
C ILE A 97 -10.88 -1.65 11.83
N GLU A 98 -11.55 -0.79 12.58
CA GLU A 98 -11.09 0.58 12.80
C GLU A 98 -10.30 0.72 14.11
N ASN A 99 -9.14 1.36 14.05
CA ASN A 99 -8.44 1.85 15.23
C ASN A 99 -7.63 3.10 14.89
N TYR A 100 -7.32 3.95 15.87
CA TYR A 100 -6.59 5.22 15.68
C TYR A 100 -7.21 6.15 14.60
N GLY A 101 -8.52 6.04 14.35
CA GLY A 101 -9.24 6.77 13.30
C GLY A 101 -8.96 6.27 11.87
N VAL A 102 -8.40 5.07 11.72
CA VAL A 102 -8.03 4.46 10.43
C VAL A 102 -8.67 3.09 10.30
N LYS A 103 -9.31 2.83 9.16
CA LYS A 103 -9.83 1.50 8.83
C LYS A 103 -8.68 0.58 8.42
N CYS A 104 -8.59 -0.60 8.99
CA CYS A 104 -7.48 -1.53 8.80
C CYS A 104 -7.97 -2.86 8.22
N MET A 105 -7.27 -3.33 7.19
CA MET A 105 -7.34 -4.71 6.70
C MET A 105 -5.92 -5.26 6.56
N SER A 106 -5.69 -6.52 6.89
CA SER A 106 -4.36 -7.13 6.84
C SER A 106 -4.43 -8.60 6.47
N MET A 107 -3.44 -9.06 5.71
CA MET A 107 -3.16 -10.49 5.54
C MET A 107 -3.09 -11.22 6.88
N GLY A 108 -2.54 -10.59 7.91
CA GLY A 108 -2.38 -11.16 9.25
C GLY A 108 -3.71 -11.50 9.94
N PHE A 109 -4.84 -10.96 9.47
CA PHE A 109 -6.16 -11.36 9.96
C PHE A 109 -6.66 -12.67 9.36
N LEU A 110 -6.15 -13.02 8.17
CA LEU A 110 -6.53 -14.23 7.43
C LEU A 110 -5.66 -15.44 7.81
N VAL A 111 -4.63 -15.23 8.63
CA VAL A 111 -3.73 -16.27 9.12
C VAL A 111 -4.19 -16.72 10.51
N ASP A 112 -4.40 -18.02 10.70
CA ASP A 112 -4.54 -18.59 12.03
C ASP A 112 -3.16 -18.66 12.70
N LYS A 113 -3.04 -18.02 13.88
CA LYS A 113 -1.75 -17.87 14.60
C LYS A 113 -1.14 -19.21 15.05
N ASP A 114 -1.96 -20.26 15.14
CA ASP A 114 -1.57 -21.54 15.75
C ASP A 114 -1.30 -22.66 14.73
N ALA A 115 -1.48 -22.41 13.43
CA ALA A 115 -1.27 -23.42 12.40
C ALA A 115 0.00 -23.11 11.58
N PRO A 116 0.90 -24.09 11.34
CA PRO A 116 1.96 -23.95 10.34
C PRO A 116 1.33 -23.92 8.95
N ILE A 117 0.83 -22.76 8.53
CA ILE A 117 0.23 -22.58 7.22
C ILE A 117 1.35 -22.37 6.20
N VAL A 118 1.57 -23.38 5.35
CA VAL A 118 2.42 -23.24 4.17
C VAL A 118 1.62 -22.47 3.11
N TRP A 119 1.75 -21.14 3.11
CA TRP A 119 1.18 -20.30 2.06
C TRP A 119 1.87 -20.55 0.72
N ARG A 120 1.23 -21.35 -0.14
CA ARG A 120 1.69 -21.55 -1.51
C ARG A 120 1.40 -20.30 -2.34
N GLY A 121 2.25 -19.99 -3.33
CA GLY A 121 2.13 -18.80 -4.18
C GLY A 121 0.71 -18.51 -4.70
N PRO A 122 -0.03 -19.49 -5.26
CA PRO A 122 -1.41 -19.27 -5.70
C PRO A 122 -2.37 -18.84 -4.58
N MET A 123 -2.21 -19.37 -3.36
CA MET A 123 -3.06 -18.97 -2.23
C MET A 123 -2.82 -17.53 -1.82
N VAL A 124 -1.55 -17.12 -1.80
CA VAL A 124 -1.14 -15.74 -1.53
C VAL A 124 -1.81 -14.79 -2.53
N MET A 125 -1.72 -15.14 -3.80
CA MET A 125 -2.26 -14.34 -4.90
C MET A 125 -3.78 -14.22 -4.82
N SER A 126 -4.47 -15.33 -4.52
CA SER A 126 -5.91 -15.32 -4.30
C SER A 126 -6.32 -14.48 -3.10
N ALA A 127 -5.58 -14.54 -1.99
CA ALA A 127 -5.87 -13.72 -0.80
C ALA A 127 -5.64 -12.22 -1.06
N LEU A 128 -4.55 -11.85 -1.74
CA LEU A 128 -4.28 -10.47 -2.15
C LEU A 128 -5.37 -9.92 -3.08
N GLN A 129 -5.83 -10.74 -4.03
CA GLN A 129 -6.96 -10.38 -4.90
C GLN A 129 -8.26 -10.22 -4.10
N LYS A 130 -8.53 -11.14 -3.16
CA LYS A 130 -9.70 -11.09 -2.28
C LYS A 130 -9.70 -9.79 -1.45
N MET A 131 -8.61 -9.45 -0.79
CA MET A 131 -8.52 -8.21 0.00
C MET A 131 -8.60 -6.94 -0.85
N SER A 132 -8.18 -7.01 -2.11
CA SER A 132 -8.31 -5.87 -3.03
C SER A 132 -9.77 -5.63 -3.44
N ARG A 133 -10.60 -6.69 -3.52
CA ARG A 133 -11.96 -6.64 -4.11
C ARG A 133 -13.10 -6.75 -3.09
N GLU A 134 -12.91 -7.55 -2.06
CA GLU A 134 -13.96 -8.03 -1.16
C GLU A 134 -13.83 -7.40 0.24
N VAL A 135 -13.45 -6.14 0.29
CA VAL A 135 -13.38 -5.35 1.54
C VAL A 135 -14.35 -4.19 1.46
N ALA A 136 -15.18 -4.05 2.50
CA ALA A 136 -16.17 -3.00 2.63
C ALA A 136 -15.54 -1.69 3.16
N TRP A 137 -14.63 -1.08 2.38
CA TRP A 137 -13.95 0.17 2.77
C TRP A 137 -14.92 1.34 3.02
N GLY A 138 -16.06 1.36 2.32
CA GLY A 138 -16.95 2.51 2.29
C GLY A 138 -16.30 3.68 1.56
N VAL A 139 -16.58 4.91 2.00
CA VAL A 139 -15.98 6.11 1.41
C VAL A 139 -14.66 6.45 2.10
N LEU A 140 -13.55 6.42 1.33
CA LEU A 140 -12.22 6.84 1.78
C LEU A 140 -11.66 7.92 0.86
N ASP A 141 -10.97 8.88 1.45
CA ASP A 141 -10.15 9.83 0.70
C ASP A 141 -8.85 9.16 0.26
N ILE A 142 -8.21 8.40 1.16
CA ILE A 142 -6.92 7.74 0.89
C ILE A 142 -6.94 6.31 1.44
N LEU A 143 -6.49 5.36 0.62
CA LEU A 143 -6.07 4.03 1.07
C LEU A 143 -4.55 3.92 0.97
N VAL A 144 -3.89 3.71 2.11
CA VAL A 144 -2.46 3.42 2.17
C VAL A 144 -2.28 1.90 2.06
N VAL A 145 -1.48 1.44 1.11
CA VAL A 145 -1.20 0.02 0.92
C VAL A 145 0.23 -0.28 1.36
N ASP A 146 0.38 -1.05 2.43
CA ASP A 146 1.67 -1.59 2.85
C ASP A 146 2.01 -2.79 1.97
N MET A 147 2.88 -2.56 0.99
CA MET A 147 3.16 -3.52 -0.07
C MET A 147 4.01 -4.70 0.45
N PRO A 148 3.93 -5.89 -0.17
CA PRO A 148 4.90 -6.95 0.08
C PRO A 148 6.35 -6.43 -0.15
N PRO A 149 7.37 -6.99 0.52
CA PRO A 149 8.74 -6.53 0.36
C PRO A 149 9.35 -6.93 -0.99
N GLY A 150 10.27 -6.10 -1.49
CA GLY A 150 11.14 -6.43 -2.61
C GLY A 150 10.66 -5.92 -3.98
N THR A 151 10.71 -6.79 -4.99
CA THR A 151 10.12 -6.56 -6.32
C THR A 151 9.60 -7.88 -6.90
N GLY A 152 9.17 -8.81 -6.04
CA GLY A 152 8.67 -10.13 -6.44
C GLY A 152 7.22 -10.11 -6.93
N ASP A 153 6.69 -11.28 -7.27
CA ASP A 153 5.38 -11.43 -7.91
C ASP A 153 4.22 -10.86 -7.09
N ALA A 154 4.26 -10.96 -5.76
CA ALA A 154 3.21 -10.41 -4.89
C ALA A 154 3.10 -8.88 -5.02
N GLN A 155 4.23 -8.18 -4.99
CA GLN A 155 4.26 -6.72 -5.13
C GLN A 155 3.91 -6.28 -6.55
N LEU A 156 4.39 -7.01 -7.57
CA LEU A 156 4.04 -6.74 -8.96
C LEU A 156 2.54 -6.90 -9.18
N THR A 157 1.95 -7.96 -8.63
CA THR A 157 0.51 -8.24 -8.71
C THR A 157 -0.31 -7.13 -8.10
N MET A 158 0.03 -6.70 -6.88
CA MET A 158 -0.66 -5.59 -6.23
C MET A 158 -0.55 -4.30 -7.07
N SER A 159 0.62 -4.04 -7.63
CA SER A 159 0.87 -2.84 -8.45
C SER A 159 0.16 -2.88 -9.81
N GLN A 160 -0.06 -4.08 -10.37
CA GLN A 160 -0.80 -4.27 -11.61
C GLN A 160 -2.32 -4.32 -11.41
N LYS A 161 -2.77 -4.82 -10.25
CA LYS A 161 -4.19 -4.98 -9.95
C LYS A 161 -4.82 -3.74 -9.34
N LEU A 162 -4.07 -2.91 -8.62
CA LEU A 162 -4.61 -1.68 -8.04
C LEU A 162 -4.33 -0.49 -8.95
N GLN A 163 -5.32 0.39 -9.11
CA GLN A 163 -5.09 1.71 -9.65
C GLN A 163 -4.42 2.61 -8.60
N LEU A 164 -3.08 2.64 -8.61
CA LEU A 164 -2.28 3.42 -7.68
C LEU A 164 -2.17 4.89 -8.15
N SER A 165 -2.45 5.83 -7.24
CA SER A 165 -2.25 7.27 -7.44
C SER A 165 -0.78 7.69 -7.29
N GLY A 166 -0.01 6.92 -6.53
CA GLY A 166 1.42 7.13 -6.34
C GLY A 166 2.07 6.08 -5.45
N ALA A 167 3.40 6.12 -5.38
CA ALA A 167 4.20 5.22 -4.56
C ALA A 167 5.20 5.99 -3.68
N LEU A 168 5.33 5.57 -2.43
CA LEU A 168 6.31 6.00 -1.45
C LEU A 168 7.33 4.87 -1.26
N ILE A 169 8.60 5.15 -1.52
CA ILE A 169 9.66 4.15 -1.38
C ILE A 169 10.38 4.36 -0.05
N VAL A 170 10.35 3.35 0.81
CA VAL A 170 11.04 3.33 2.10
C VAL A 170 12.38 2.60 1.94
N SER A 171 13.45 3.22 2.42
CA SER A 171 14.80 2.70 2.38
C SER A 171 15.57 3.14 3.64
N THR A 172 16.77 2.61 3.80
CA THR A 172 17.69 2.92 4.90
C THR A 172 19.03 3.39 4.32
N PRO A 173 19.89 4.10 5.08
CA PRO A 173 21.15 4.66 4.57
C PRO A 173 22.14 3.67 3.98
N GLN A 174 22.03 2.38 4.29
CA GLN A 174 23.04 1.40 3.88
C GLN A 174 23.03 1.23 2.36
N ASP A 175 24.22 1.16 1.75
CA ASP A 175 24.40 1.13 0.30
C ASP A 175 23.57 0.05 -0.41
N VAL A 176 23.39 -1.10 0.24
CA VAL A 176 22.58 -2.21 -0.29
C VAL A 176 21.09 -1.82 -0.39
N ALA A 177 20.54 -1.13 0.61
CA ALA A 177 19.14 -0.72 0.62
C ALA A 177 18.86 0.39 -0.42
N LEU A 178 19.86 1.21 -0.76
CA LEU A 178 19.76 2.22 -1.83
C LEU A 178 19.65 1.57 -3.22
N ILE A 179 20.39 0.49 -3.47
CA ILE A 179 20.30 -0.27 -4.73
C ILE A 179 18.89 -0.85 -4.89
N ASP A 180 18.35 -1.41 -3.82
CA ASP A 180 17.01 -2.01 -3.85
C ASP A 180 15.90 -0.94 -3.95
N ALA A 181 16.07 0.23 -3.32
CA ALA A 181 15.17 1.36 -3.52
C ALA A 181 15.13 1.81 -5.00
N ARG A 182 16.28 1.88 -5.68
CA ARG A 182 16.34 2.17 -7.12
C ARG A 182 15.63 1.11 -7.96
N ARG A 183 15.68 -0.17 -7.56
CA ARG A 183 14.91 -1.24 -8.22
C ARG A 183 13.41 -1.04 -8.04
N GLY A 184 12.96 -0.68 -6.83
CA GLY A 184 11.57 -0.34 -6.55
C GLY A 184 11.05 0.81 -7.41
N VAL A 185 11.80 1.93 -7.49
CA VAL A 185 11.45 3.07 -8.36
C VAL A 185 11.31 2.66 -9.82
N ARG A 186 12.23 1.84 -10.33
CA ARG A 186 12.14 1.31 -11.71
C ARG A 186 10.94 0.40 -11.91
N MET A 187 10.55 -0.40 -10.92
CA MET A 187 9.36 -1.25 -11.00
C MET A 187 8.10 -0.40 -11.14
N PHE A 188 7.90 0.60 -10.27
CA PHE A 188 6.75 1.50 -10.36
C PHE A 188 6.73 2.35 -11.65
N SER A 189 7.91 2.73 -12.15
CA SER A 189 8.02 3.39 -13.45
C SER A 189 7.52 2.50 -14.61
N LYS A 190 7.79 1.18 -14.56
CA LYS A 190 7.30 0.22 -15.57
C LYS A 190 5.78 0.04 -15.54
N VAL A 191 5.16 0.19 -14.37
CA VAL A 191 3.70 0.17 -14.22
C VAL A 191 3.07 1.57 -14.21
N GLN A 192 3.84 2.59 -14.63
CA GLN A 192 3.39 3.99 -14.78
C GLN A 192 2.83 4.64 -13.50
N VAL A 193 3.32 4.20 -12.34
CA VAL A 193 2.95 4.77 -11.04
C VAL A 193 3.98 5.84 -10.64
N PRO A 194 3.57 7.08 -10.36
CA PRO A 194 4.50 8.13 -9.96
C PRO A 194 5.07 7.87 -8.56
N CYS A 195 6.40 7.85 -8.42
CA CYS A 195 7.04 7.81 -7.11
C CYS A 195 7.07 9.22 -6.50
N MET A 196 6.37 9.42 -5.38
CA MET A 196 6.17 10.72 -4.75
C MET A 196 7.36 11.14 -3.88
N ALA A 197 8.01 10.19 -3.20
CA ALA A 197 9.19 10.44 -2.38
C ALA A 197 9.97 9.15 -2.08
N ALA A 198 11.24 9.29 -1.70
CA ALA A 198 12.01 8.24 -1.04
C ALA A 198 12.23 8.66 0.42
N LEU A 199 11.72 7.88 1.37
CA LEU A 199 11.93 8.10 2.80
C LEU A 199 13.10 7.25 3.29
N LYS A 200 13.90 7.88 4.16
CA LYS A 200 15.04 7.27 4.81
C LYS A 200 14.68 7.00 6.27
N ASP A 201 14.58 5.74 6.65
CA ASP A 201 14.50 5.36 8.06
C ASP A 201 15.89 5.53 8.70
N ILE A 202 15.93 6.17 9.87
CA ILE A 202 17.18 6.53 10.58
C ILE A 202 17.34 5.81 11.92
N GLY A 203 16.37 5.00 12.34
CA GLY A 203 16.42 4.28 13.62
C GLY A 203 16.09 5.15 14.83
#